data_AF-A0AAV2BJF2-F1
#
_entry.id   AF-A0AAV2BJF2-F1
#
_cell.length_a   1.000
_cell.length_b   1.000
_cell.length_c   1.000
_cell.angle_alpha   90.00
_cell.angle_beta   90.00
_cell.angle_gamma   90.00
#
_symmetry.space_group_name_H-M   'P 1'
#
loop_
_entity.id
_entity.type
_entity.pdbx_description
1 polymer ?
#
loop_
_entity_poly.entity_id
_entity_poly.type
_entity_poly.pdbx_seq_one_letter_code
_entity_poly.pdbx_strand_id
1 'polypeptide(L)'
;MESSVNELITDVVQKRILADKIIFSASGREDVDVKMLGDGRPFVLELLNPRRLEWSDEEIKAIEEEINKSSDLIAVKNLQVISKLDTLLLKEGEELKRKNYTALCLVERTLSPEDVKKLESLKDLKLNQKTPIRVLHRRTLATREKLLHSMQAKIISDHLLQLKLETQAGTYVKEFVHGDFGRTRPSLGTLLNTNADILELDVEVQYISD
;
A
#
# COMPACT_ATOMS: atom_id res chain seq x y z
N MET A 1 -8.66 -17.58 4.47
CA MET A 1 -8.89 -16.24 5.02
C MET A 1 -10.34 -16.16 5.42
N GLU A 2 -10.62 -15.72 6.65
CA GLU A 2 -11.99 -15.71 7.20
C GLU A 2 -12.76 -14.41 6.92
N SER A 3 -12.10 -13.34 6.47
CA SER A 3 -12.73 -12.05 6.14
C SER A 3 -11.85 -11.19 5.22
N SER A 4 -12.35 -10.03 4.81
CA SER A 4 -11.67 -9.01 4.01
C SER A 4 -11.89 -7.60 4.57
N VAL A 5 -10.99 -6.67 4.25
CA VAL A 5 -11.14 -5.24 4.62
C VAL A 5 -12.49 -4.68 4.15
N ASN A 6 -12.94 -5.09 2.97
CA ASN A 6 -14.25 -4.72 2.44
C ASN A 6 -15.39 -5.16 3.38
N GLU A 7 -15.47 -6.47 3.68
CA GLU A 7 -16.55 -7.03 4.50
C GLU A 7 -16.58 -6.42 5.90
N LEU A 8 -15.42 -6.26 6.55
CA LEU A 8 -15.32 -5.65 7.88
C LEU A 8 -15.92 -4.22 7.93
N ILE A 9 -15.84 -3.47 6.83
CA ILE A 9 -16.43 -2.13 6.72
C ILE A 9 -17.91 -2.23 6.33
N THR A 10 -18.22 -2.96 5.26
CA THR A 10 -19.58 -2.96 4.68
C THR A 10 -20.61 -3.62 5.56
N ASP A 11 -20.23 -4.61 6.37
CA ASP A 11 -21.16 -5.32 7.26
C ASP A 11 -21.73 -4.42 8.36
N VAL A 12 -20.92 -3.47 8.84
CA VAL A 12 -21.37 -2.46 9.80
C VAL A 12 -22.26 -1.43 9.11
N VAL A 13 -21.83 -0.92 7.95
CA VAL A 13 -22.58 0.09 7.19
C VAL A 13 -23.96 -0.46 6.78
N GLN A 14 -24.05 -1.71 6.35
CA GLN A 14 -25.31 -2.33 5.92
C GLN A 14 -26.32 -2.48 7.07
N LYS A 15 -25.87 -2.61 8.32
CA LYS A 15 -26.76 -2.64 9.50
C LYS A 15 -27.37 -1.27 9.80
N ARG A 16 -26.69 -0.18 9.43
CA ARG A 16 -27.09 1.21 9.75
C ARG A 16 -27.80 1.88 8.59
N ILE A 17 -27.34 1.61 7.37
CA ILE A 17 -27.90 2.18 6.14
C ILE A 17 -28.55 1.07 5.33
N LEU A 18 -29.87 1.08 5.30
CA LEU A 18 -30.65 0.17 4.48
C LEU A 18 -30.47 0.54 3.00
N ALA A 19 -29.64 -0.22 2.30
CA ALA A 19 -29.42 -0.15 0.86
C ALA A 19 -29.50 -1.57 0.28
N ASP A 20 -29.88 -1.67 -0.98
CA ASP A 20 -30.03 -2.99 -1.64
C ASP A 20 -28.67 -3.64 -1.87
N LYS A 21 -27.62 -2.83 -2.08
CA LYS A 21 -26.24 -3.28 -2.27
C LYS A 21 -25.26 -2.17 -1.90
N ILE A 22 -24.08 -2.56 -1.42
CA ILE A 22 -22.93 -1.67 -1.23
C ILE A 22 -21.81 -2.11 -2.17
N ILE A 23 -21.24 -1.17 -2.92
CA ILE A 23 -20.07 -1.37 -3.78
C ILE A 23 -18.89 -0.65 -3.15
N PHE A 24 -17.85 -1.41 -2.79
CA PHE A 24 -16.60 -0.88 -2.27
C PHE A 24 -15.61 -0.60 -3.38
N SER A 25 -14.94 0.54 -3.33
CA SER A 25 -13.82 0.89 -4.21
C SER A 25 -12.74 1.61 -3.42
N ALA A 26 -11.47 1.33 -3.71
CA ALA A 26 -10.33 1.97 -3.05
C ALA A 26 -9.30 2.48 -4.06
N SER A 27 -8.51 3.48 -3.65
CA SER A 27 -7.40 4.01 -4.46
C SER A 27 -6.22 3.03 -4.44
N GLY A 28 -6.27 2.00 -5.29
CA GLY A 28 -5.32 0.89 -5.34
C GLY A 28 -5.56 -0.21 -4.28
N ARG A 29 -4.62 -1.16 -4.16
CA ARG A 29 -4.66 -2.28 -3.22
C ARG A 29 -3.26 -2.75 -2.82
N GLU A 30 -3.17 -3.48 -1.72
CA GLU A 30 -1.95 -4.22 -1.33
C GLU A 30 -2.21 -5.73 -1.25
N ASP A 31 -1.13 -6.49 -1.09
CA ASP A 31 -1.20 -7.92 -0.81
C ASP A 31 -1.70 -8.15 0.65
N VAL A 32 -2.23 -9.33 0.94
CA VAL A 32 -2.83 -9.67 2.25
C VAL A 32 -1.86 -9.53 3.43
N ASP A 33 -0.57 -9.73 3.17
CA ASP A 33 0.52 -9.72 4.15
C ASP A 33 1.15 -8.33 4.34
N VAL A 34 0.50 -7.28 3.81
CA VAL A 34 0.99 -5.90 3.85
C VAL A 34 0.05 -5.03 4.67
N LYS A 35 0.58 -4.29 5.65
CA LYS A 35 -0.23 -3.34 6.42
C LYS A 35 -0.31 -1.98 5.71
N MET A 36 -1.44 -1.32 5.89
CA MET A 36 -1.65 0.07 5.49
C MET A 36 -1.60 0.96 6.74
N LEU A 37 -0.53 1.75 6.89
CA LEU A 37 -0.27 2.56 8.07
C LEU A 37 -0.39 4.07 7.78
N GLY A 38 -0.25 4.87 8.83
CA GLY A 38 -0.32 6.33 8.77
C GLY A 38 -1.75 6.81 8.51
N ASP A 39 -1.94 7.59 7.45
CA ASP A 39 -3.26 8.08 7.06
C ASP A 39 -4.16 7.06 6.39
N GLY A 40 -3.62 5.88 6.10
CA GLY A 40 -4.37 4.79 5.49
C GLY A 40 -4.64 5.01 4.01
N ARG A 41 -5.57 4.21 3.48
CA ARG A 41 -5.94 4.21 2.06
C ARG A 41 -7.33 4.81 1.86
N PRO A 42 -7.48 5.80 0.99
CA PRO A 42 -8.78 6.30 0.58
C PRO A 42 -9.65 5.20 -0.05
N PHE A 43 -10.91 5.16 0.37
CA PHE A 43 -11.94 4.28 -0.17
C PHE A 43 -13.28 5.01 -0.28
N VAL A 44 -14.20 4.44 -1.06
CA VAL A 44 -15.58 4.88 -1.21
C VAL A 44 -16.52 3.68 -1.14
N LEU A 45 -17.68 3.93 -0.56
CA LEU A 45 -18.82 3.03 -0.57
C LEU A 45 -19.91 3.65 -1.43
N GLU A 46 -20.27 2.99 -2.53
CA GLU A 46 -21.46 3.35 -3.30
C GLU A 46 -22.63 2.51 -2.82
N LEU A 47 -23.65 3.18 -2.27
CA LEU A 47 -24.86 2.54 -1.75
C LEU A 47 -25.94 2.60 -2.83
N LEU A 48 -26.42 1.44 -3.28
CA LEU A 48 -27.47 1.33 -4.29
C LEU A 48 -28.85 1.32 -3.64
N ASN A 49 -29.74 2.20 -4.12
CA ASN A 49 -31.12 2.35 -3.64
C ASN A 49 -31.24 2.54 -2.10
N PRO A 50 -30.47 3.45 -1.48
CA PRO A 50 -30.56 3.68 -0.04
C PRO A 50 -31.93 4.23 0.33
N ARG A 51 -32.50 3.73 1.43
CA ARG A 51 -33.82 4.18 1.92
C ARG A 51 -33.80 5.57 2.55
N ARG A 52 -32.61 6.09 2.87
CA ARG A 52 -32.36 7.43 3.43
C ARG A 52 -31.10 8.03 2.80
N LEU A 53 -31.22 9.25 2.27
CA LEU A 53 -30.15 9.96 1.56
C LEU A 53 -29.40 10.98 2.43
N GLU A 54 -30.07 11.56 3.41
CA GLU A 54 -29.50 12.62 4.25
C GLU A 54 -29.00 12.05 5.58
N TRP A 55 -27.74 12.31 5.89
CA TRP A 55 -27.05 11.86 7.11
C TRP A 55 -26.26 13.04 7.67
N SER A 56 -26.34 13.28 8.97
CA SER A 56 -25.52 14.30 9.63
C SER A 56 -24.10 13.80 9.87
N ASP A 57 -23.15 14.73 10.04
CA ASP A 57 -21.76 14.39 10.34
C ASP A 57 -21.64 13.56 11.64
N GLU A 58 -22.50 13.83 12.64
CA GLU A 58 -22.55 13.05 13.87
C GLU A 58 -23.00 11.60 13.65
N GLU A 59 -24.00 11.39 12.77
CA GLU A 59 -24.47 10.04 12.44
C GLU A 59 -23.40 9.24 11.68
N ILE A 60 -22.71 9.89 10.73
CA ILE A 60 -21.61 9.26 10.00
C ILE A 60 -20.45 8.94 10.93
N LYS A 61 -20.10 9.84 11.84
CA LYS A 61 -19.07 9.61 12.85
C LYS A 61 -19.42 8.45 13.77
N ALA A 62 -20.69 8.29 14.15
CA ALA A 62 -21.13 7.14 14.94
C ALA A 62 -20.95 5.81 14.19
N ILE A 63 -21.13 5.78 12.86
CA ILE A 63 -20.86 4.61 12.03
C ILE A 63 -19.35 4.33 11.97
N GLU A 64 -18.52 5.35 11.80
CA GLU A 64 -17.05 5.22 11.84
C GLU A 64 -16.57 4.59 13.16
N GLU A 65 -17.07 5.09 14.29
CA GLU A 65 -16.72 4.56 15.60
C GLU A 65 -17.18 3.11 15.79
N GLU A 66 -18.33 2.73 15.24
CA GLU A 66 -18.83 1.35 15.29
C GLU A 66 -17.95 0.41 14.46
N ILE A 67 -17.52 0.84 13.26
CA ILE A 67 -16.56 0.09 12.44
C ILE A 67 -15.29 -0.17 13.25
N ASN A 68 -14.72 0.89 13.85
CA ASN A 68 -13.49 0.80 14.64
C ASN A 68 -13.61 -0.03 15.92
N LYS A 69 -14.82 -0.18 16.48
CA LYS A 69 -15.07 -1.07 17.64
C LYS A 69 -15.32 -2.51 17.23
N SER A 70 -15.64 -2.78 15.97
CA SER A 70 -16.04 -4.10 15.49
C SER A 70 -14.87 -5.03 15.16
N SER A 71 -13.67 -4.49 14.95
CA SER A 71 -12.49 -5.25 14.57
C SER A 71 -11.19 -4.55 14.98
N ASP A 72 -10.22 -5.33 15.47
CA ASP A 72 -8.85 -4.85 15.71
C ASP A 72 -7.96 -4.96 14.46
N LEU A 73 -8.49 -5.48 13.34
CA LEU A 73 -7.73 -5.71 12.10
C LEU A 73 -7.69 -4.48 11.19
N ILE A 74 -8.65 -3.57 11.33
CA ILE A 74 -8.79 -2.36 10.51
C ILE A 74 -9.11 -1.15 11.39
N ALA A 75 -8.81 0.02 10.87
CA ALA A 75 -9.34 1.28 11.38
C ALA A 75 -9.77 2.16 10.20
N VAL A 76 -10.91 2.80 10.34
CA VAL A 76 -11.46 3.81 9.43
C VAL A 76 -11.36 5.17 10.09
N LYS A 77 -11.08 6.19 9.29
CA LYS A 77 -11.11 7.58 9.72
C LYS A 77 -11.59 8.47 8.57
N ASN A 78 -12.09 9.65 8.92
CA ASN A 78 -12.58 10.66 7.98
C ASN A 78 -13.74 10.15 7.09
N LEU A 79 -14.58 9.25 7.62
CA LEU A 79 -15.80 8.80 6.97
C LEU A 79 -16.74 10.00 6.82
N GLN A 80 -17.24 10.21 5.61
CA GLN A 80 -18.06 11.37 5.26
C GLN A 80 -18.95 11.05 4.05
N VAL A 81 -20.06 11.79 3.91
CA VAL A 81 -20.86 11.75 2.69
C VAL A 81 -20.14 12.56 1.62
N ILE A 82 -19.90 11.96 0.46
CA ILE A 82 -19.22 12.60 -0.67
C ILE A 82 -20.13 12.66 -1.90
N SER A 83 -19.78 13.54 -2.84
CA SER A 83 -20.39 13.59 -4.16
C SER A 83 -19.72 12.61 -5.13
N LYS A 84 -20.35 12.37 -6.28
CA LYS A 84 -19.75 11.57 -7.34
C LYS A 84 -18.45 12.18 -7.88
N LEU A 85 -18.31 13.51 -7.85
CA LEU A 85 -17.11 14.19 -8.35
C LEU A 85 -15.88 13.88 -7.48
N ASP A 86 -16.08 13.70 -6.18
CA ASP A 86 -15.00 13.39 -5.24
C ASP A 86 -14.37 12.02 -5.51
N THR A 87 -15.10 11.12 -6.19
CA THR A 87 -14.55 9.80 -6.60
C THR A 87 -13.41 9.91 -7.61
N LEU A 88 -13.29 11.03 -8.33
CA LEU A 88 -12.17 11.27 -9.25
C LEU A 88 -10.83 11.37 -8.52
N LEU A 89 -10.83 11.89 -7.30
CA LEU A 89 -9.64 12.03 -6.46
C LEU A 89 -9.01 10.66 -6.11
N LEU A 90 -9.84 9.61 -6.01
CA LEU A 90 -9.36 8.25 -5.77
C LEU A 90 -8.53 7.73 -6.95
N LYS A 91 -9.00 7.99 -8.17
CA LYS A 91 -8.36 7.52 -9.40
C LYS A 91 -7.05 8.25 -9.66
N GLU A 92 -7.05 9.57 -9.50
CA GLU A 92 -5.84 10.38 -9.64
C GLU A 92 -4.77 9.99 -8.59
N GLY A 93 -5.20 9.72 -7.35
CA GLY A 93 -4.32 9.29 -6.27
C GLY A 93 -3.69 7.90 -6.45
N GLU A 94 -4.30 7.05 -7.28
CA GLU A 94 -3.75 5.72 -7.62
C GLU A 94 -2.60 5.84 -8.61
N GLU A 95 -2.76 6.69 -9.63
CA GLU A 95 -1.84 6.75 -10.78
C GLU A 95 -0.66 7.73 -10.56
N LEU A 96 -0.88 8.84 -9.85
CA LEU A 96 0.06 9.96 -9.82
C LEU A 96 0.87 10.09 -8.52
N LYS A 97 0.44 9.45 -7.43
CA LYS A 97 1.08 9.66 -6.12
C LYS A 97 2.29 8.77 -5.94
N ARG A 98 3.37 9.37 -5.43
CA ARG A 98 4.47 8.64 -4.81
C ARG A 98 3.92 7.78 -3.67
N LYS A 99 4.51 6.60 -3.48
CA LYS A 99 4.12 5.66 -2.43
C LYS A 99 5.32 5.40 -1.54
N ASN A 100 5.12 5.55 -0.22
CA ASN A 100 6.15 5.24 0.75
C ASN A 100 5.91 3.87 1.35
N TYR A 101 6.99 3.13 1.55
CA TYR A 101 6.97 1.78 2.10
C TYR A 101 8.06 1.64 3.16
N THR A 102 7.80 0.82 4.16
CA THR A 102 8.82 0.31 5.07
C THR A 102 8.90 -1.19 4.89
N ALA A 103 10.09 -1.69 4.54
CA ALA A 103 10.35 -3.10 4.32
C ALA A 103 11.39 -3.61 5.33
N LEU A 104 11.13 -4.76 5.95
CA LEU A 104 12.14 -5.51 6.67
C LEU A 104 12.75 -6.55 5.72
N CYS A 105 14.04 -6.42 5.45
CA CYS A 105 14.75 -7.25 4.49
C CYS A 105 15.78 -8.14 5.20
N LEU A 106 15.83 -9.40 4.80
CA LEU A 106 16.89 -10.34 5.17
C LEU A 106 17.97 -10.29 4.09
N VAL A 107 19.22 -10.18 4.50
CA VAL A 107 20.39 -10.11 3.60
C VAL A 107 21.37 -11.21 3.98
N GLU A 108 21.83 -11.98 2.99
CA GLU A 108 22.63 -13.19 3.24
C GLU A 108 23.97 -12.88 3.91
N ARG A 109 24.67 -11.83 3.48
CA ARG A 109 25.93 -11.39 4.11
C ARG A 109 25.70 -10.37 5.22
N THR A 110 26.69 -10.23 6.10
CA THR A 110 26.74 -9.17 7.10
C THR A 110 26.73 -7.79 6.45
N LEU A 111 25.90 -6.89 6.98
CA LEU A 111 25.73 -5.51 6.53
C LEU A 111 26.76 -4.59 7.19
N SER A 112 27.27 -3.61 6.44
CA SER A 112 28.17 -2.58 6.96
C SER A 112 27.57 -1.17 6.86
N PRO A 113 28.08 -0.18 7.62
CA PRO A 113 27.66 1.22 7.48
C PRO A 113 27.87 1.78 6.06
N GLU A 114 28.83 1.26 5.30
CA GLU A 114 29.05 1.63 3.89
C GLU A 114 27.89 1.20 2.99
N ASP A 115 27.25 0.06 3.29
CA ASP A 115 26.06 -0.39 2.57
C ASP A 115 24.90 0.59 2.74
N VAL A 116 24.68 1.07 3.96
CA VAL A 116 23.67 2.09 4.27
C VAL A 116 23.97 3.36 3.47
N LYS A 117 25.19 3.90 3.57
CA LYS A 117 25.60 5.11 2.83
C LYS A 117 25.41 4.95 1.32
N LYS A 118 25.78 3.79 0.77
CA LYS A 118 25.60 3.46 -0.64
C LYS A 118 24.13 3.53 -1.02
N LEU A 119 23.24 2.84 -0.31
CA LEU A 119 21.82 2.82 -0.60
C LEU A 119 21.18 4.22 -0.48
N GLU A 120 21.53 4.98 0.55
CA GLU A 120 20.96 6.31 0.80
C GLU A 120 21.42 7.36 -0.22
N SER A 121 22.62 7.18 -0.78
CA SER A 121 23.16 8.05 -1.84
C SER A 121 22.43 7.90 -3.18
N LEU A 122 21.74 6.77 -3.41
CA LEU A 122 21.01 6.51 -4.65
C LEU A 122 19.69 7.28 -4.62
N LYS A 123 19.53 8.23 -5.53
CA LYS A 123 18.31 9.00 -5.75
C LYS A 123 17.81 8.80 -7.17
N ASP A 124 16.49 8.81 -7.33
CA ASP A 124 15.81 8.64 -8.61
C ASP A 124 16.36 7.44 -9.41
N LEU A 125 16.49 6.31 -8.71
CA LEU A 125 17.01 5.07 -9.29
C LEU A 125 15.98 4.48 -10.25
N LYS A 126 16.35 4.41 -11.52
CA LYS A 126 15.55 3.76 -12.56
C LYS A 126 15.61 2.25 -12.42
N LEU A 127 14.44 1.63 -12.33
CA LEU A 127 14.23 0.20 -12.25
C LEU A 127 13.57 -0.30 -13.54
N ASN A 128 14.04 -1.43 -14.06
CA ASN A 128 13.36 -2.19 -15.10
C ASN A 128 12.69 -3.40 -14.45
N GLN A 129 11.37 -3.35 -14.32
CA GLN A 129 10.58 -4.42 -13.71
C GLN A 129 9.79 -5.16 -14.77
N LYS A 130 10.12 -6.43 -15.00
CA LYS A 130 9.18 -7.33 -15.68
C LYS A 130 8.00 -7.58 -14.76
N THR A 131 6.85 -7.86 -15.37
CA THR A 131 5.65 -8.25 -14.63
C THR A 131 5.99 -9.43 -13.71
N PRO A 132 5.82 -9.30 -12.37
CA PRO A 132 6.28 -10.30 -11.42
C PRO A 132 5.70 -11.69 -11.67
N ILE A 133 6.50 -12.74 -11.44
CA ILE A 133 6.05 -14.14 -11.64
C ILE A 133 4.72 -14.41 -10.93
N ARG A 134 4.61 -14.01 -9.66
CA ARG A 134 3.42 -14.23 -8.82
C ARG A 134 2.13 -13.60 -9.37
N VAL A 135 2.22 -12.64 -10.30
CA VAL A 135 1.05 -11.97 -10.89
C VAL A 135 0.86 -12.26 -12.38
N LEU A 136 1.73 -13.06 -13.01
CA LEU A 136 1.65 -13.35 -14.45
C LEU A 136 0.35 -14.03 -14.87
N HIS A 137 -0.24 -14.84 -13.99
CA HIS A 137 -1.53 -15.50 -14.27
C HIS A 137 -2.70 -14.53 -14.47
N ARG A 138 -2.55 -13.27 -14.06
CA ARG A 138 -3.60 -12.24 -14.07
C ARG A 138 -3.20 -10.94 -14.78
N ARG A 139 -1.94 -10.83 -15.24
CA ARG A 139 -1.39 -9.63 -15.86
C ARG A 139 -0.55 -10.00 -17.07
N THR A 140 -0.71 -9.25 -18.15
CA THR A 140 0.12 -9.39 -19.35
C THR A 140 1.59 -9.17 -19.02
N LEU A 141 2.44 -10.07 -19.53
CA LEU A 141 3.88 -9.93 -19.45
C LEU A 141 4.33 -8.64 -20.16
N ALA A 142 4.89 -7.72 -19.39
CA ALA A 142 5.55 -6.53 -19.90
C ALA A 142 6.70 -6.13 -18.97
N THR A 143 7.70 -5.45 -19.53
CA THR A 143 8.73 -4.73 -18.78
C THR A 143 8.31 -3.27 -18.67
N ARG A 144 8.38 -2.71 -17.46
CA ARG A 144 8.05 -1.32 -17.19
C ARG A 144 9.23 -0.65 -16.51
N GLU A 145 9.62 0.52 -17.00
CA GLU A 145 10.51 1.41 -16.26
C GLU A 145 9.72 1.97 -15.06
N LYS A 146 10.35 1.95 -13.90
CA LYS A 146 9.83 2.48 -12.64
C LYS A 146 10.89 3.30 -11.96
N LEU A 147 10.48 4.31 -11.21
CA LEU A 147 11.39 5.19 -10.49
C LEU A 147 11.32 4.95 -8.99
N LEU A 148 12.46 4.66 -8.37
CA LEU A 148 12.64 4.66 -6.92
C LEU A 148 13.28 6.00 -6.54
N HIS A 149 12.48 6.91 -6.01
CA HIS A 149 12.89 8.28 -5.75
C HIS A 149 13.97 8.36 -4.67
N SER A 150 13.77 7.64 -3.57
CA SER A 150 14.70 7.64 -2.46
C SER A 150 14.63 6.36 -1.64
N MET A 151 15.72 6.11 -0.91
CA MET A 151 15.83 5.04 0.07
C MET A 151 16.47 5.61 1.35
N GLN A 152 16.01 5.14 2.51
CA GLN A 152 16.68 5.26 3.79
C GLN A 152 16.88 3.87 4.36
N ALA A 153 18.03 3.62 4.97
CA ALA A 153 18.41 2.28 5.38
C ALA A 153 18.88 2.27 6.83
N LYS A 154 18.39 1.29 7.61
CA LYS A 154 18.79 1.09 9.00
C LYS A 154 19.12 -0.37 9.24
N ILE A 155 20.35 -0.65 9.64
CA ILE A 155 20.78 -1.97 10.08
C ILE A 155 20.11 -2.27 11.42
N ILE A 156 19.34 -3.35 11.47
CA ILE A 156 18.65 -3.83 12.67
C ILE A 156 19.51 -4.90 13.37
N SER A 157 20.15 -5.74 12.58
CA SER A 157 21.16 -6.72 13.00
C SER A 157 22.07 -7.05 11.82
N ASP A 158 23.07 -7.91 12.03
CA ASP A 158 24.05 -8.32 11.01
C ASP A 158 23.43 -8.66 9.65
N HIS A 159 22.25 -9.29 9.64
CA HIS A 159 21.56 -9.76 8.43
C HIS A 159 20.21 -9.06 8.18
N LEU A 160 19.76 -8.17 9.07
CA LEU A 160 18.46 -7.52 8.95
C LEU A 160 18.61 -6.04 8.63
N LEU A 161 17.98 -5.63 7.54
CA LEU A 161 17.95 -4.27 7.05
C LEU A 161 16.51 -3.76 7.01
N GLN A 162 16.22 -2.68 7.72
CA GLN A 162 14.99 -1.93 7.50
C GLN A 162 15.23 -0.91 6.39
N LEU A 163 14.36 -0.92 5.37
CA LEU A 163 14.38 0.02 4.25
C LEU A 163 13.11 0.85 4.23
N LYS A 164 13.27 2.16 4.25
CA LYS A 164 12.19 3.09 3.88
C LYS A 164 12.37 3.51 2.45
N LEU A 165 11.33 3.37 1.63
CA LEU A 165 11.38 3.54 0.18
C LEU A 165 10.31 4.53 -0.26
N GLU A 166 10.68 5.50 -1.08
CA GLU A 166 9.74 6.35 -1.80
C GLU A 166 9.75 5.96 -3.28
N THR A 167 8.61 5.52 -3.80
CA THR A 167 8.51 4.91 -5.13
C THR A 167 7.48 5.60 -6.01
N GLN A 168 7.66 5.48 -7.33
CA GLN A 168 6.60 5.74 -8.30
C GLN A 168 5.45 4.74 -8.10
N ALA A 169 4.22 5.19 -8.36
CA ALA A 169 3.04 4.33 -8.37
C ALA A 169 3.22 3.04 -9.21
N GLY A 170 2.74 1.92 -8.66
CA GLY A 170 2.81 0.60 -9.30
C GLY A 170 4.20 -0.02 -9.35
N THR A 171 5.15 0.46 -8.55
CA THR A 171 6.44 -0.21 -8.33
C THR A 171 6.23 -1.47 -7.49
N TYR A 172 6.81 -2.58 -7.93
CA TYR A 172 6.73 -3.85 -7.22
C TYR A 172 7.87 -3.94 -6.20
N VAL A 173 7.60 -3.56 -4.95
CA VAL A 173 8.62 -3.42 -3.89
C VAL A 173 9.23 -4.77 -3.51
N LYS A 174 8.43 -5.82 -3.34
CA LYS A 174 8.94 -7.18 -3.03
C LYS A 174 9.98 -7.58 -4.08
N GLU A 175 9.61 -7.44 -5.36
CA GLU A 175 10.48 -7.80 -6.48
C GLU A 175 11.68 -6.86 -6.65
N PHE A 176 11.62 -5.61 -6.16
CA PHE A 176 12.81 -4.77 -6.04
C PHE A 176 13.77 -5.33 -4.98
N VAL A 177 13.29 -5.87 -3.87
CA VAL A 177 14.13 -6.47 -2.82
C VAL A 177 14.77 -7.77 -3.32
N HIS A 178 13.97 -8.78 -3.64
CA HIS A 178 14.47 -10.12 -3.96
C HIS A 178 14.83 -10.33 -5.44
N GLY A 179 14.60 -9.32 -6.30
CA GLY A 179 15.00 -9.31 -7.70
C GLY A 179 14.19 -10.19 -8.66
N ASP A 180 13.23 -10.97 -8.16
CA ASP A 180 12.38 -11.90 -8.94
C ASP A 180 13.21 -12.76 -9.93
N PHE A 181 14.28 -13.41 -9.44
CA PHE A 181 15.22 -14.18 -10.27
C PHE A 181 15.84 -13.36 -11.42
N GLY A 182 16.14 -12.09 -11.16
CA GLY A 182 16.76 -11.17 -12.12
C GLY A 182 15.78 -10.53 -13.10
N ARG A 183 14.47 -10.64 -12.86
CA ARG A 183 13.39 -10.00 -13.64
C ARG A 183 13.15 -8.54 -13.24
N THR A 184 13.67 -8.12 -12.09
CA THR A 184 13.79 -6.72 -11.67
C THR A 184 15.25 -6.30 -11.61
N ARG A 185 15.63 -5.24 -12.32
CA ARG A 185 17.01 -4.73 -12.34
C ARG A 185 17.07 -3.19 -12.38
N PRO A 186 17.91 -2.55 -11.54
CA PRO A 186 18.58 -3.14 -10.37
C PRO A 186 17.57 -3.60 -9.30
N SER A 187 18.04 -4.45 -8.40
CA SER A 187 17.36 -4.92 -7.17
C SER A 187 18.27 -4.72 -5.96
N LEU A 188 17.73 -4.78 -4.74
CA LEU A 188 18.52 -4.66 -3.51
C LEU A 188 19.69 -5.66 -3.49
N GLY A 189 19.42 -6.92 -3.84
CA GLY A 189 20.48 -7.93 -3.93
C GLY A 189 21.60 -7.56 -4.90
N THR A 190 21.26 -7.04 -6.10
CA THR A 190 22.29 -6.58 -7.04
C THR A 190 23.03 -5.32 -6.56
N LEU A 191 22.35 -4.44 -5.82
CA LEU A 191 22.97 -3.23 -5.28
C LEU A 191 23.96 -3.56 -4.15
N LEU A 192 23.65 -4.56 -3.32
CA LEU A 192 24.50 -5.01 -2.21
C LEU A 192 25.46 -6.15 -2.56
N ASN A 193 25.40 -6.65 -3.81
CA ASN A 193 26.15 -7.80 -4.30
C ASN A 193 25.99 -9.05 -3.42
N THR A 194 24.74 -9.40 -3.12
CA THR A 194 24.36 -10.52 -2.25
C THR A 194 22.91 -10.92 -2.52
N ASN A 195 22.43 -12.02 -1.93
CA ASN A 195 21.02 -12.33 -1.94
C ASN A 195 20.29 -11.53 -0.86
N ALA A 196 19.09 -11.09 -1.20
CA ALA A 196 18.20 -10.41 -0.28
C ALA A 196 16.78 -10.96 -0.45
N ASP A 197 16.02 -11.00 0.63
CA ASP A 197 14.60 -11.32 0.62
C ASP A 197 13.83 -10.37 1.54
N ILE A 198 12.51 -10.34 1.39
CA ILE A 198 11.63 -9.46 2.17
C ILE A 198 10.83 -10.28 3.18
N LEU A 199 10.89 -9.88 4.44
CA LEU A 199 10.19 -10.52 5.55
C LEU A 199 8.86 -9.84 5.84
N GLU A 200 8.86 -8.50 5.84
CA GLU A 200 7.70 -7.68 6.13
C GLU A 200 7.68 -6.48 5.19
N LEU A 201 6.48 -6.01 4.85
CA LEU A 201 6.27 -4.83 4.04
C LEU A 201 5.04 -4.09 4.56
N ASP A 202 5.21 -2.82 4.86
CA ASP A 202 4.14 -1.91 5.24
C ASP A 202 4.11 -0.72 4.28
N VAL A 203 2.93 -0.18 4.04
CA VAL A 203 2.75 1.09 3.33
C VAL A 203 2.63 2.21 4.34
N GLU A 204 3.46 3.25 4.20
CA GLU A 204 3.37 4.47 5.00
C GLU A 204 2.75 5.57 4.14
N VAL A 205 1.60 6.08 4.55
CA VAL A 205 0.95 7.22 3.87
C VAL A 205 0.85 8.38 4.86
N GLN A 206 1.29 9.55 4.43
CA GLN A 206 0.99 10.81 5.06
C GLN A 206 0.44 11.74 3.99
N TYR A 207 -0.80 12.17 4.15
CA TYR A 207 -1.37 13.24 3.35
C TYR A 207 -1.00 14.55 4.03
N ILE A 208 -0.28 15.41 3.31
CA ILE A 208 -0.08 16.78 3.75
C ILE A 208 -1.46 17.44 3.67
N SER A 209 -1.99 17.86 4.81
CA SER A 209 -3.14 18.75 4.85
C SER A 209 -2.68 20.10 4.30
N ASP A 210 -3.28 20.55 3.20
CA ASP A 210 -3.17 21.95 2.76
C ASP A 210 -3.88 22.89 3.76
#